data_AF-A0A0D2P5F3-F1
#
_entry.id   AF-A0A0D2P5F3-F1
#
_cell.length_a   1.000
_cell.length_b   1.000
_cell.length_c   1.000
_cell.angle_alpha   90.00
_cell.angle_beta   90.00
_cell.angle_gamma   90.00
#
_symmetry.space_group_name_H-M   'P 1'
#
loop_
_entity.id
_entity.type
_entity.pdbx_description
1 polymer ?
#
loop_
_entity_poly.entity_id
_entity_poly.type
_entity_poly.pdbx_seq_one_letter_code
_entity_poly.pdbx_strand_id
1 'polypeptide(L)'
;MVNLRNFRIVPIEDAISPFDNFLSRVQVTLKNLSDHFVNYRYLENGIWKGSTLQPHQIDPQPTTFQRDKTYSFEFRASGMLEKTMRTFTKDQDWDLSVYF
;
A
#
# COMPACT_ATOMS: atom_id res chain seq x y z
N MET A 1 -29.54 8.44 2.01
CA MET A 1 -28.47 9.44 2.18
C MET A 1 -28.02 9.36 3.62
N VAL A 2 -26.83 8.82 3.90
CA VAL A 2 -26.35 8.63 5.29
C VAL A 2 -25.09 9.45 5.49
N ASN A 3 -25.18 10.35 6.46
CA ASN A 3 -24.12 11.18 7.01
C ASN A 3 -23.38 10.35 8.08
N LEU A 4 -22.05 10.23 7.97
CA LEU A 4 -21.20 9.60 8.99
C LEU A 4 -20.03 10.52 9.36
N ARG A 5 -20.34 11.73 9.83
CA ARG A 5 -19.44 12.42 10.76
C ARG A 5 -19.62 11.78 12.14
N ASN A 6 -18.71 10.90 12.53
CA ASN A 6 -18.39 10.62 13.94
C ASN A 6 -17.24 9.61 14.06
N PHE A 7 -16.00 10.06 13.86
CA PHE A 7 -14.85 9.43 14.50
C PHE A 7 -13.83 10.49 14.92
N ARG A 8 -13.52 10.52 16.21
CA ARG A 8 -12.42 11.26 16.82
C ARG A 8 -11.28 10.27 17.01
N ILE A 9 -10.10 10.59 16.50
CA ILE A 9 -8.87 9.86 16.84
C ILE A 9 -8.12 10.74 17.83
N VAL A 10 -7.82 10.18 19.00
CA VAL A 10 -6.94 10.79 19.99
C VAL A 10 -5.53 10.30 19.69
N PRO A 11 -4.54 11.17 19.49
CA PRO A 11 -3.15 10.72 19.38
C PRO A 11 -2.68 10.23 20.76
N ILE A 12 -2.07 9.05 20.80
CA ILE A 12 -1.21 8.66 21.92
C ILE A 12 0.14 9.32 21.62
N GLU A 13 0.50 10.32 22.43
CA GLU A 13 1.85 10.89 22.46
C GLU A 13 2.80 9.84 23.05
N ASP A 14 3.31 8.95 22.21
CA ASP A 14 4.55 8.25 22.54
C ASP A 14 5.71 9.16 22.17
N ALA A 15 6.50 9.52 23.19
CA ALA A 15 7.65 10.40 23.09
C ALA A 15 8.62 9.92 22.00
N ILE A 16 8.67 10.68 20.90
CA ILE A 16 9.62 10.43 19.82
C ILE A 16 10.99 10.89 20.30
N SER A 17 11.89 9.94 20.59
CA SER A 17 13.31 10.22 20.75
C SER A 17 13.86 10.76 19.42
N PRO A 18 14.66 11.85 19.40
CA PRO A 18 15.22 12.42 18.17
C PRO A 18 16.21 11.50 17.43
N PHE A 19 16.41 10.27 17.94
CA PHE A 19 17.28 9.25 17.36
C PHE A 19 16.53 8.05 16.74
N ASP A 20 15.19 8.01 16.75
CA ASP A 20 14.40 6.89 16.18
C ASP A 20 14.21 6.98 14.66
N ASN A 21 15.24 7.38 13.92
CA ASN A 21 15.27 7.32 12.45
C ASN A 21 15.29 5.86 11.89
N PHE A 22 15.17 4.85 12.74
CA PHE A 22 15.23 3.43 12.38
C PHE A 22 13.88 2.69 12.41
N LEU A 23 12.79 3.27 12.94
CA LEU A 23 11.55 2.53 13.20
C LEU A 23 10.31 3.13 12.53
N SER A 24 10.33 3.23 11.21
CA SER A 24 9.07 3.46 10.48
C SER A 24 9.04 2.66 9.18
N ARG A 25 9.10 1.34 9.29
CA ARG A 25 8.80 0.42 8.18
C ARG A 25 7.38 -0.12 8.34
N VAL A 26 6.74 -0.43 7.22
CA VAL A 26 5.39 -1.02 7.16
C VAL A 26 5.48 -2.23 6.25
N GLN A 27 4.92 -3.36 6.68
CA GLN A 27 4.74 -4.51 5.81
C GLN A 27 3.37 -4.42 5.13
N VAL A 28 3.38 -4.47 3.80
CA VAL A 28 2.19 -4.38 2.96
C VAL A 28 2.13 -5.62 2.11
N THR A 29 0.98 -6.29 2.15
CA THR A 29 0.68 -7.42 1.28
C THR A 29 -0.36 -6.97 0.27
N LEU A 30 -0.10 -7.23 -1.01
CA LEU A 30 -1.05 -6.93 -2.08
C LEU A 30 -1.97 -8.12 -2.30
N LYS A 31 -3.24 -7.85 -2.58
CA LYS A 31 -4.22 -8.88 -2.92
C LYS A 31 -4.88 -8.53 -4.25
N ASN A 32 -4.85 -9.46 -5.18
CA ASN A 32 -5.65 -9.38 -6.39
C ASN A 32 -7.06 -9.86 -6.08
N LEU A 33 -8.07 -9.02 -6.33
CA LEU A 33 -9.49 -9.39 -6.20
C LEU A 33 -10.16 -9.67 -7.54
N SER A 34 -9.44 -9.46 -8.65
CA SER A 34 -9.95 -9.64 -10.00
C SER A 34 -9.93 -11.11 -10.43
N ASP A 35 -10.68 -11.39 -11.50
CA ASP A 35 -10.61 -12.65 -12.26
C ASP A 35 -9.47 -12.68 -13.30
N HIS A 36 -8.56 -11.70 -13.26
CA HIS A 36 -7.50 -11.52 -14.24
C HIS A 36 -6.11 -11.50 -13.59
N PHE A 37 -5.08 -11.71 -14.41
CA PHE A 37 -3.71 -11.45 -13.96
C PHE A 37 -3.50 -9.94 -13.82
N VAL A 38 -2.96 -9.52 -12.68
CA VAL A 38 -2.60 -8.14 -12.41
C VAL A 38 -1.09 -8.02 -12.35
N ASN A 39 -0.51 -7.25 -13.27
CA ASN A 39 0.89 -6.84 -13.17
C ASN A 39 0.96 -5.53 -12.39
N TYR A 40 1.64 -5.54 -11.25
CA TYR A 40 1.83 -4.32 -10.47
C TYR A 40 3.30 -3.92 -10.45
N ARG A 41 3.54 -2.62 -10.33
CA ARG A 41 4.87 -2.08 -10.03
C ARG A 41 4.77 -0.82 -9.20
N TYR A 42 5.77 -0.54 -8.40
CA TYR A 42 5.93 0.67 -7.63
C TYR A 42 7.32 1.28 -7.84
N LEU A 43 7.40 2.60 -7.74
CA LEU A 43 8.64 3.34 -7.88
C LEU A 43 9.27 3.54 -6.50
N GLU A 44 10.48 3.02 -6.32
CA GLU A 44 11.27 3.24 -5.12
C GLU A 44 12.69 3.66 -5.49
N ASN A 45 13.11 4.84 -5.00
CA ASN A 45 14.46 5.38 -5.22
C ASN A 45 14.83 5.45 -6.72
N GLY A 46 13.86 5.80 -7.57
CA GLY A 46 14.05 5.90 -9.03
C GLY A 46 13.98 4.56 -9.77
N ILE A 47 13.77 3.44 -9.07
CA ILE A 47 13.74 2.09 -9.66
C ILE A 47 12.32 1.53 -9.56
N TRP A 48 11.81 1.02 -10.68
CA TRP A 48 10.54 0.28 -10.71
C TRP A 48 10.75 -1.14 -10.18
N LYS A 49 10.00 -1.50 -9.15
CA LYS A 49 9.95 -2.85 -8.56
C LYS A 49 8.52 -3.37 -8.67
N GLY A 50 8.32 -4.66 -8.85
CA GLY A 50 6.97 -5.18 -9.06
C GLY A 50 6.92 -6.66 -9.35
N SER A 51 5.71 -7.18 -9.49
CA SER A 51 5.44 -8.59 -9.77
C SER A 51 4.09 -8.75 -10.47
N THR A 52 3.70 -10.00 -10.69
CA THR A 52 2.39 -10.39 -11.23
C THR A 52 1.63 -11.19 -10.18
N LEU A 53 0.37 -10.83 -9.95
CA LEU A 53 -0.56 -11.58 -9.10
C LEU A 53 -1.55 -12.35 -9.98
N GLN A 54 -1.75 -13.63 -9.66
CA GLN A 54 -2.82 -14.44 -10.25
C GLN A 54 -4.19 -13.96 -9.76
N PRO A 55 -5.28 -14.31 -10.46
CA PRO A 55 -6.64 -14.05 -9.99
C PRO A 55 -6.82 -14.53 -8.54
N HIS A 56 -7.44 -13.70 -7.71
CA HIS A 56 -7.73 -13.99 -6.29
C HIS A 56 -6.51 -14.25 -5.39
N GLN A 57 -5.28 -14.05 -5.89
CA GLN A 57 -4.07 -14.32 -5.15
C GLN A 57 -3.75 -13.20 -4.16
N ILE A 58 -3.35 -13.59 -2.95
CA ILE A 58 -2.64 -12.74 -2.00
C ILE A 58 -1.14 -12.93 -2.25
N ASP A 59 -0.39 -11.84 -2.39
CA ASP A 59 1.06 -11.90 -2.56
C ASP A 59 1.67 -12.70 -1.39
N PRO A 60 2.36 -13.83 -1.66
CA PRO A 60 2.90 -14.66 -0.59
C PRO A 60 4.02 -13.95 0.18
N GLN A 61 4.61 -12.89 -0.36
CA GLN A 61 5.70 -12.17 0.27
C GLN A 61 5.31 -10.69 0.52
N PRO A 62 5.06 -10.31 1.79
CA PRO A 62 4.83 -8.91 2.13
C PRO A 62 6.01 -8.03 1.68
N THR A 63 5.71 -6.91 1.04
CA THR A 63 6.71 -5.91 0.69
C THR A 63 6.87 -4.93 1.84
N THR A 64 8.12 -4.62 2.20
CA THR A 64 8.43 -3.64 3.24
C THR A 64 8.59 -2.26 2.63
N PHE A 65 7.74 -1.33 3.03
CA PHE A 65 7.79 0.08 2.63
C PHE A 65 8.24 0.96 3.78
N GLN A 66 8.78 2.13 3.46
CA GLN A 66 9.02 3.19 4.42
C GLN A 66 7.68 3.88 4.75
N ARG A 67 7.40 4.02 6.04
CA ARG A 67 6.24 4.76 6.55
C ARG A 67 6.36 6.23 6.18
N ASP A 68 5.21 6.87 6.00
CA ASP A 68 5.08 8.31 5.70
C ASP A 68 5.76 8.75 4.39
N LYS A 69 6.33 7.81 3.63
CA LYS A 69 6.81 8.02 2.27
C LYS A 69 5.70 7.70 1.28
N THR A 70 5.52 8.60 0.32
CA THR A 70 4.60 8.38 -0.80
C THR A 70 5.28 7.57 -1.89
N TYR A 71 4.61 6.50 -2.31
CA TYR A 71 5.03 5.62 -3.38
C TYR A 71 4.07 5.75 -4.56
N SER A 72 4.61 5.81 -5.78
CA SER A 72 3.82 5.72 -7.01
C SER A 72 3.66 4.26 -7.39
N PHE A 73 2.43 3.81 -7.58
CA PHE A 73 2.07 2.49 -8.05
C PHE A 73 1.49 2.56 -9.46
N GLU A 74 1.73 1.51 -10.23
CA GLU A 74 1.05 1.24 -11.49
C GLU A 74 0.51 -0.20 -11.49
N PHE A 75 -0.73 -0.36 -11.91
CA PHE A 75 -1.42 -1.65 -12.01
C PHE A 75 -1.88 -1.85 -13.45
N ARG A 76 -1.60 -3.01 -14.03
CA ARG A 76 -2.03 -3.36 -15.39
C ARG A 76 -2.76 -4.69 -15.38
N ALA A 77 -4.01 -4.66 -15.85
CA ALA A 77 -4.86 -5.83 -16.01
C ALA A 77 -5.72 -5.66 -17.28
N SER A 78 -5.93 -6.74 -18.04
CA SER A 78 -6.83 -6.75 -19.22
C SER A 78 -6.63 -5.58 -20.20
N GLY A 79 -5.37 -5.17 -20.44
CA GLY A 79 -5.02 -4.07 -21.34
C GLY A 79 -5.22 -2.66 -20.75
N MET A 80 -5.81 -2.53 -19.56
CA MET A 80 -5.95 -1.27 -18.84
C MET A 80 -4.74 -1.02 -17.94
N LEU A 81 -4.35 0.25 -17.82
CA LEU A 81 -3.27 0.71 -16.94
C LEU A 81 -3.85 1.75 -15.99
N GLU A 82 -3.70 1.52 -14.70
CA GLU A 82 -4.01 2.47 -13.66
C GLU A 82 -2.77 2.88 -12.89
N LYS A 83 -2.79 4.11 -12.39
CA LYS A 83 -1.72 4.66 -11.56
C LYS A 83 -2.32 5.28 -10.32
N THR A 84 -1.67 5.09 -9.19
CA THR A 84 -2.07 5.68 -7.93
C THR A 84 -0.86 6.03 -7.08
N MET A 85 -1.04 6.94 -6.13
CA MET A 85 -0.02 7.28 -5.14
C MET A 85 -0.52 6.85 -3.77
N ARG A 86 0.34 6.20 -2.99
CA ARG A 86 -0.01 5.66 -1.68
C ARG A 86 1.03 6.07 -0.65
N THR A 87 0.57 6.54 0.50
CA THR A 87 1.41 6.79 1.68
C THR A 87 0.95 5.84 2.77
N PHE A 88 1.87 5.04 3.31
CA PHE A 88 1.56 4.07 4.35
C PHE A 88 1.84 4.69 5.72
N THR A 89 0.82 4.75 6.57
CA THR A 89 0.87 5.45 7.88
C THR A 89 0.65 4.52 9.07
N LYS A 90 0.31 3.25 8.84
CA LYS A 90 0.02 2.25 9.89
C LYS A 90 1.01 1.09 9.82
N ASP A 91 1.32 0.46 10.96
CA ASP A 91 2.28 -0.66 11.06
C ASP A 91 1.97 -1.83 10.12
N GLN A 92 0.67 -2.08 9.89
CA GLN A 92 0.14 -2.99 8.89
C GLN A 92 -0.94 -2.25 8.10
N ASP A 93 -0.79 -2.23 6.78
CA ASP A 93 -1.78 -1.67 5.87
C ASP A 93 -2.21 -2.77 4.88
N TRP A 94 -3.51 -3.04 4.83
CA TRP A 94 -4.13 -4.07 3.98
C TRP A 94 -4.79 -3.48 2.73
N ASP A 95 -4.53 -2.22 2.44
CA ASP A 95 -5.38 -1.43 1.57
C ASP A 95 -4.75 -1.18 0.19
N LEU A 96 -4.55 -2.27 -0.56
CA LEU A 96 -4.37 -2.23 -2.01
C LEU A 96 -5.12 -3.40 -2.63
N SER A 97 -6.44 -3.33 -2.52
CA SER A 97 -7.36 -4.12 -3.32
C SER A 97 -8.61 -3.30 -3.62
N VAL A 98 -8.41 -2.26 -4.40
CA VAL A 98 -9.50 -1.66 -5.17
C VAL A 98 -8.98 -1.64 -6.60
N TYR A 99 -9.86 -1.99 -7.53
CA TYR A 99 -9.72 -1.92 -8.98
C TYR A 99 -9.54 -3.27 -9.69
N PHE A 100 -10.71 -3.66 -10.21
CA PHE A 100 -11.11 -4.72 -11.14
C PHE A 100 -11.26 -6.14 -10.58
#